data_AF-A0A4R1AQJ0-F1
#
_entry.id   AF-A0A4R1AQJ0-F1
#
_cell.length_a   1.000
_cell.length_b   1.000
_cell.length_c   1.000
_cell.angle_alpha   90.00
_cell.angle_beta   90.00
_cell.angle_gamma   90.00
#
_symmetry.space_group_name_H-M   'P 1'
#
loop_
_entity.id
_entity.type
_entity.pdbx_description
1 polymer ?
#
loop_
_entity_poly.entity_id
_entity_poly.type
_entity_poly.pdbx_seq_one_letter_code
_entity_poly.pdbx_strand_id
1 'polypeptide(L)' 'MALEMRKECERCTSPIENDSIAFICVHECTFCLPCTEEMKYICPNCGGELVRRPKRPQQSCSL' A
#
# COMPACT_ATOMS: atom_id res chain seq x y z
N MET A 1 -12.77 6.82 19.71
CA MET A 1 -11.38 6.77 19.20
C MET A 1 -11.48 6.43 17.73
N ALA A 2 -11.22 7.41 16.85
CA ALA A 2 -11.43 7.24 15.41
C ALA A 2 -10.26 6.45 14.82
N LEU A 3 -10.55 5.33 14.14
CA LEU A 3 -9.60 4.63 13.28
C LEU A 3 -9.34 5.56 12.07
N GLU A 4 -8.24 6.29 12.11
CA GLU A 4 -7.82 7.12 11.00
C GLU A 4 -7.30 6.24 9.86
N MET A 5 -7.96 6.32 8.71
CA MET A 5 -7.53 5.66 7.47
C MET A 5 -6.11 6.11 7.12
N ARG A 6 -5.12 5.28 7.43
CA ARG A 6 -3.71 5.54 7.13
C ARG A 6 -3.51 5.61 5.63
N LYS A 7 -3.27 6.83 5.14
CA LYS A 7 -2.96 7.12 3.73
C LYS A 7 -1.48 7.47 3.57
N GLU A 8 -0.64 7.02 4.47
CA GLU A 8 0.75 7.42 4.57
C GLU A 8 1.62 6.18 4.47
N CYS A 9 2.78 6.32 3.82
CA CYS A 9 3.76 5.25 3.78
C CYS A 9 4.33 4.98 5.19
N GLU A 10 4.32 3.73 5.65
CA GLU A 10 4.86 3.39 6.99
C GLU A 10 6.39 3.55 7.10
N ARG A 11 7.11 3.70 5.97
CA ARG A 11 8.57 3.91 5.94
C ARG A 11 8.95 5.40 5.90
N CYS A 12 8.34 6.17 5.01
CA CYS A 12 8.72 7.57 4.76
C CYS A 12 7.65 8.59 5.17
N THR A 13 6.50 8.12 5.67
CA THR A 13 5.35 8.94 6.08
C THR A 13 4.85 9.87 4.95
N SER A 14 5.20 9.58 3.70
CA SER A 14 4.72 10.36 2.57
C SER A 14 3.24 10.07 2.32
N PRO A 15 2.44 11.10 2.01
CA PRO A 15 1.04 10.91 1.65
C PRO A 15 0.94 10.12 0.35
N ILE A 16 0.16 9.05 0.37
CA ILE A 16 -0.14 8.18 -0.76
C ILE A 16 -1.55 8.52 -1.23
N GLU A 17 -1.64 9.09 -2.43
CA GLU A 17 -2.92 9.33 -3.07
C GLU A 17 -3.62 8.01 -3.41
N ASN A 18 -4.96 7.98 -3.36
CA ASN A 18 -5.72 6.77 -3.66
C ASN A 18 -5.54 6.27 -5.09
N ASP A 19 -5.15 7.16 -6.02
CA ASP A 19 -4.89 6.81 -7.41
C ASP A 19 -3.41 6.53 -7.69
N SER A 20 -2.51 6.75 -6.72
CA SER A 20 -1.07 6.52 -6.91
C SER A 20 -0.71 5.04 -6.75
N ILE A 21 0.44 4.65 -7.33
CA ILE A 21 0.95 3.28 -7.18
C ILE A 21 1.43 3.09 -5.74
N ALA A 22 0.68 2.28 -4.99
CA ALA A 22 0.98 1.91 -3.62
C ALA A 22 1.04 0.39 -3.50
N PHE A 23 1.79 -0.09 -2.52
CA PHE A 23 1.89 -1.51 -2.20
C PHE A 23 1.33 -1.75 -0.81
N ILE A 24 0.70 -2.91 -0.63
CA ILE A 24 0.09 -3.31 0.62
C ILE A 24 0.53 -4.73 0.97
N CYS A 25 0.72 -5.02 2.25
CA CYS A 25 0.96 -6.38 2.75
C CYS A 25 -0.32 -7.01 3.31
N VAL A 26 -0.25 -8.29 3.70
CA VAL A 26 -1.37 -9.02 4.34
C VAL A 26 -1.84 -8.41 5.67
N HIS A 27 -0.97 -7.67 6.36
CA HIS A 27 -1.30 -6.95 7.59
C HIS A 27 -1.70 -5.49 7.33
N GLU A 28 -2.04 -5.14 6.09
CA GLU A 28 -2.52 -3.82 5.70
C GLU A 28 -1.48 -2.69 5.84
N CYS A 29 -0.18 -3.01 5.99
CA CYS A 29 0.88 -2.01 5.92
C CYS A 29 1.00 -1.47 4.48
N THR A 30 0.97 -0.15 4.33
CA THR A 30 1.03 0.51 3.03
C THR A 30 2.39 1.15 2.79
N PHE A 31 2.97 0.92 1.61
CA PHE A 31 4.26 1.48 1.21
C PHE A 31 4.21 2.13 -0.18
N CYS A 32 5.06 3.14 -0.34
CA CYS A 32 5.25 3.84 -1.60
C CYS A 32 6.02 2.97 -2.62
N LEU A 33 5.86 3.22 -3.92
CA LEU A 33 6.65 2.52 -4.96
C LEU A 33 8.16 2.56 -4.71
N PRO A 34 8.82 3.73 -4.52
CA PRO A 34 10.28 3.75 -4.34
C PRO A 34 10.71 3.03 -3.05
N CYS A 35 9.90 3.13 -1.99
CA CYS A 35 10.11 2.40 -0.75
C CYS A 35 10.12 0.88 -1.01
N THR A 36 9.13 0.41 -1.76
CA THR A 36 8.93 -1.01 -2.06
C THR A 36 10.05 -1.56 -2.95
N GLU A 37 10.49 -0.77 -3.93
CA GLU A 37 11.62 -1.13 -4.80
C GLU A 37 12.92 -1.29 -4.00
N GLU A 38 13.20 -0.36 -3.09
CA GLU A 38 14.38 -0.43 -2.21
C GLU A 38 14.31 -1.63 -1.25
N MET A 39 13.10 -2.02 -0.85
CA MET A 39 12.83 -3.17 0.01
C MET A 39 12.65 -4.49 -0.76
N LYS A 40 12.82 -4.48 -2.09
CA LYS A 40 12.62 -5.66 -2.97
C LYS A 40 11.27 -6.35 -2.77
N TYR A 41 10.20 -5.56 -2.60
CA TYR A 41 8.85 -6.08 -2.39
C TYR A 41 8.69 -6.93 -1.11
N ILE A 42 9.52 -6.70 -0.10
CA ILE A 42 9.40 -7.36 1.21
C ILE A 42 9.06 -6.33 2.29
N CYS A 43 8.02 -6.59 3.06
CA CYS A 43 7.62 -5.75 4.17
C CYS A 43 8.61 -5.92 5.35
N PRO A 44 9.25 -4.86 5.86
CA PRO A 44 10.18 -4.96 6.99
C PRO A 44 9.48 -5.18 8.33
N ASN A 45 8.20 -4.78 8.44
CA ASN A 45 7.40 -4.96 9.66
C ASN A 45 6.78 -6.37 9.74
N CYS A 46 6.42 -6.96 8.60
CA CYS A 46 5.69 -8.23 8.56
C CYS A 46 6.52 -9.40 8.03
N GLY A 47 7.61 -9.13 7.31
CA GLY A 47 8.38 -10.14 6.57
C GLY A 47 7.68 -10.73 5.34
N GLY A 48 6.45 -10.29 5.03
CA GLY A 48 5.65 -10.77 3.91
C GLY A 48 5.91 -10.02 2.60
N GLU A 49 5.36 -10.54 1.50
CA GLU A 49 5.41 -9.91 0.18
C GLU A 49 4.52 -8.65 0.12
N LEU A 50 5.02 -7.62 -0.55
CA LEU A 50 4.32 -6.39 -0.85
C LEU A 50 3.72 -6.47 -2.25
N VAL A 51 2.40 -6.54 -2.31
CA VAL A 51 1.66 -6.59 -3.58
C VAL A 51 1.07 -5.22 -3.90
N ARG A 52 0.87 -4.92 -5.19
CA ARG A 52 0.25 -3.64 -5.59
C ARG A 52 -1.16 -3.55 -5.02
N ARG A 53 -1.46 -2.43 -4.36
CA ARG A 53 -2.79 -2.14 -3.85
C ARG A 53 -3.77 -2.11 -5.03
N PRO A 54 -4.83 -2.91 -5.03
CA PRO A 54 -5.84 -2.85 -6.07
C PRO A 54 -6.49 -1.46 -6.05
N LYS A 55 -6.42 -0.75 -7.18
CA LYS A 55 -7.14 0.51 -7.36
C LYS A 55 -8.63 0.22 -7.45
N ARG A 56 -9.48 1.17 -7.02
CA ARG A 56 -10.93 1.05 -7.27
C ARG A 56 -11.10 0.87 -8.78
N PRO A 57 -11.66 -0.26 -9.22
CA PRO A 57 -11.88 -0.44 -10.64
C PRO A 57 -12.90 0.61 -11.07
N GLN A 58 -12.59 1.40 -12.11
CA GLN A 58 -13.54 2.35 -12.68
C GLN A 58 -14.72 1.64 -13.36
N GLN A 59 -14.61 0.32 -13.56
CA GLN A 59 -15.67 -0.54 -14.04
C GLN A 59 -15.85 -1.71 -13.07
N SER A 60 -17.03 -1.81 -12.47
CA SER A 60 -17.45 -3.02 -11.77
C SER A 60 -17.44 -4.17 -12.77
N CYS A 61 -16.56 -5.16 -12.56
CA CYS A 61 -16.63 -6.42 -13.28
C CYS A 61 -17.99 -7.05 -12.95
N SER A 62 -18.94 -6.86 -13.86
CA SER A 62 -20.29 -7.38 -13.79
C SER A 62 -20.24 -8.70 -14.55
N LEU A 63 -19.73 -9.73 -13.88
CA LEU A 63 -19.79 -11.12 -14.32
C LEU A 63 -20.77 -11.87 -13.43
#